data_AF-A0A8T1TN16-F1
#
_entry.id   AF-A0A8T1TN16-F1
#
_cell.length_a   1.000
_cell.length_b   1.000
_cell.length_c   1.000
_cell.angle_alpha   90.00
_cell.angle_beta   90.00
_cell.angle_gamma   90.00
#
_symmetry.space_group_name_H-M   'P 1'
#
loop_
_entity.id
_entity.type
_entity.pdbx_description
1 polymer ?
#
loop_
_entity_poly.entity_id
_entity_poly.type
_entity_poly.pdbx_seq_one_letter_code
_entity_poly.pdbx_strand_id
1 'polypeptide(L)'
;TTDTLIAGTVTRATITNNTLRRAFPQLNSDGVGGTKGGVWSPLAAKMMGNRLVIHGSVVFGWDCATDKVVSHYSQADILSPMLNLLGSLRDVSCAFLKARVTPDCKFVRGE
;
A
#
# COMPACT_ATOMS: atom_id res chain seq x y z
N THR A 1 24.83 14.76 -18.83
CA THR A 1 23.65 14.10 -19.40
C THR A 1 23.00 13.32 -18.27
N THR A 2 21.70 13.49 -18.04
CA THR A 2 20.99 12.73 -16.99
C THR A 2 20.31 11.54 -17.64
N ASP A 3 20.76 10.35 -17.29
CA ASP A 3 20.16 9.10 -17.76
C ASP A 3 19.07 8.65 -16.79
N THR A 4 18.19 7.76 -17.24
CA THR A 4 17.11 7.20 -16.42
C THR A 4 17.10 5.69 -16.51
N LEU A 5 17.14 5.02 -15.36
CA LEU A 5 16.96 3.58 -15.24
C LEU A 5 15.57 3.30 -14.67
N ILE A 6 14.78 2.49 -15.37
CA ILE A 6 13.45 2.07 -14.92
C ILE A 6 13.50 0.57 -14.59
N ALA A 7 13.24 0.24 -13.33
CA ALA A 7 13.14 -1.14 -12.86
C ALA A 7 11.67 -1.50 -12.61
N GLY A 8 11.19 -2.59 -13.20
CA GLY A 8 9.90 -3.18 -12.86
C GLY A 8 10.00 -3.98 -11.56
N THR A 9 8.98 -3.88 -10.70
CA THR A 9 8.93 -4.58 -9.41
C THR A 9 7.67 -5.44 -9.28
N VAL A 10 7.81 -6.58 -8.62
CA VAL A 10 6.69 -7.42 -8.20
C VAL A 10 6.86 -7.71 -6.71
N THR A 11 5.97 -7.17 -5.89
CA THR A 11 6.00 -7.34 -4.44
C THR A 11 4.91 -8.29 -4.00
N ARG A 12 5.28 -9.35 -3.28
CA ARG A 12 4.34 -10.28 -2.65
C ARG A 12 4.21 -9.90 -1.18
N ALA A 13 3.07 -9.34 -0.80
CA ALA A 13 2.84 -8.85 0.57
C ALA A 13 1.62 -9.52 1.19
N THR A 14 1.76 -10.07 2.39
CA THR A 14 0.64 -10.61 3.16
C THR A 14 0.04 -9.54 4.05
N ILE A 15 -1.28 -9.38 4.02
CA ILE A 15 -1.98 -8.47 4.94
C ILE A 15 -2.03 -9.13 6.30
N THR A 16 -1.14 -8.70 7.20
CA THR A 16 -1.10 -9.18 8.58
C THR A 16 -1.97 -8.31 9.47
N ASN A 17 -2.17 -8.75 10.72
CA ASN A 17 -2.74 -7.88 11.75
C ASN A 17 -1.95 -6.55 11.86
N ASN A 18 -0.61 -6.58 11.83
CA ASN A 18 0.19 -5.35 11.86
C ASN A 18 -0.06 -4.45 10.64
N THR A 19 -0.29 -5.03 9.45
CA THR A 19 -0.69 -4.28 8.26
C THR A 19 -2.02 -3.57 8.50
N LEU A 20 -3.03 -4.25 9.02
CA LEU A 20 -4.32 -3.64 9.34
C LEU A 20 -4.19 -2.53 10.41
N ARG A 21 -3.44 -2.78 11.48
CA ARG A 21 -3.20 -1.78 12.55
C ARG A 21 -2.55 -0.50 12.03
N ARG A 22 -1.59 -0.61 11.10
CA ARG A 22 -0.79 0.52 10.64
C ARG A 22 -1.36 1.20 9.40
N ALA A 23 -1.86 0.44 8.44
CA ALA A 23 -2.29 0.93 7.14
C ALA A 23 -3.82 1.15 7.06
N PHE A 24 -4.60 0.38 7.81
CA PHE A 24 -6.06 0.45 7.83
C PHE A 24 -6.66 0.54 9.25
N PRO A 25 -6.11 1.42 10.13
CA PRO A 25 -6.53 1.47 11.54
C PRO A 25 -8.02 1.76 11.71
N GLN A 26 -8.61 2.51 10.77
CA GLN A 26 -10.02 2.88 10.75
C GLN A 26 -10.98 1.71 10.54
N LEU A 27 -10.48 0.56 10.09
CA LEU A 27 -11.31 -0.65 9.94
C LEU A 27 -11.53 -1.38 11.28
N ASN A 28 -10.87 -0.95 12.36
CA ASN A 28 -11.21 -1.38 13.71
C ASN A 28 -12.25 -0.43 14.32
N SER A 29 -13.16 -0.95 15.13
CA SER A 29 -14.20 -0.15 15.80
C SER A 29 -13.64 0.94 16.73
N ASP A 30 -12.41 0.78 17.24
CA ASP A 30 -11.76 1.83 18.03
C ASP A 30 -11.18 2.99 17.21
N GLY A 31 -11.16 2.86 15.87
CA GLY A 31 -10.60 3.83 14.94
C GLY A 31 -9.08 4.02 15.03
N VAL A 32 -8.41 3.30 15.92
CA VAL A 32 -6.97 3.44 16.21
C VAL A 32 -6.24 2.10 16.12
N GLY A 33 -6.74 1.21 15.27
CA GLY A 33 -6.08 -0.04 14.92
C GLY A 33 -6.09 -1.08 16.04
N GLY A 34 -7.15 -1.14 16.84
CA GLY A 34 -7.31 -2.14 17.91
C GLY A 34 -6.34 -1.97 19.07
N THR A 35 -5.77 -0.76 19.25
CA THR A 35 -4.85 -0.47 20.38
C THR A 35 -5.60 -0.27 21.69
N LYS A 36 -6.89 0.08 21.64
CA LYS A 36 -7.75 0.26 22.81
C LYS A 36 -8.71 -0.92 23.04
N GLY A 37 -8.45 -2.04 22.36
CA GLY A 37 -9.46 -3.09 22.17
C GLY A 37 -10.47 -2.68 21.10
N GLY A 38 -11.22 -3.63 20.55
CA GLY A 38 -12.17 -3.36 19.48
C GLY A 38 -12.29 -4.51 18.50
N VAL A 39 -13.25 -4.41 17.59
CA VAL A 39 -13.58 -5.47 16.64
C VAL A 39 -13.21 -5.02 15.23
N TRP A 40 -12.54 -5.90 14.49
CA TRP A 40 -12.24 -5.67 13.08
C TRP A 40 -13.51 -5.76 12.24
N SER A 41 -13.68 -4.82 11.31
CA SER A 41 -14.78 -4.85 10.35
C SER A 41 -14.74 -6.09 9.44
N PRO A 42 -15.86 -6.46 8.80
CA PRO A 42 -15.88 -7.56 7.82
C PRO A 42 -14.86 -7.38 6.69
N LEU A 43 -14.59 -6.13 6.27
CA LEU A 43 -13.55 -5.83 5.27
C LEU A 43 -12.15 -6.17 5.80
N ALA A 44 -11.81 -5.74 7.03
CA ALA A 44 -10.54 -6.08 7.64
C ALA A 44 -10.38 -7.60 7.83
N ALA A 45 -11.43 -8.29 8.26
CA ALA A 45 -11.43 -9.75 8.38
C ALA A 45 -11.19 -10.44 7.03
N LYS A 46 -11.85 -9.97 5.96
CA LYS A 46 -11.66 -10.48 4.59
C LYS A 46 -10.24 -10.21 4.07
N MET A 47 -9.64 -9.08 4.44
CA MET A 47 -8.29 -8.71 4.05
C MET A 47 -7.22 -9.53 4.78
N MET A 48 -7.43 -9.81 6.08
CA MET A 48 -6.44 -10.47 6.94
C MET A 48 -5.99 -11.83 6.39
N GLY A 49 -4.68 -12.08 6.41
CA GLY A 49 -4.07 -13.34 5.97
C GLY A 49 -3.91 -13.48 4.46
N ASN A 50 -4.55 -12.63 3.65
CA ASN A 50 -4.45 -12.71 2.20
C ASN A 50 -3.13 -12.11 1.68
N ARG A 51 -2.55 -12.78 0.68
CA ARG A 51 -1.33 -12.35 0.01
C ARG A 51 -1.67 -11.60 -1.28
N LEU A 52 -1.27 -10.33 -1.34
CA LEU A 52 -1.36 -9.51 -2.53
C LEU A 52 -0.11 -9.68 -3.40
N VAL A 53 -0.31 -9.63 -4.72
CA VAL A 53 0.75 -9.46 -5.72
C VAL A 53 0.62 -8.05 -6.25
N ILE A 54 1.58 -7.19 -5.90
CA ILE A 54 1.58 -5.77 -6.20
C ILE A 54 2.62 -5.54 -7.30
N HIS A 55 2.19 -4.96 -8.40
CA HIS A 55 3.07 -4.58 -9.50
C HIS A 55 3.47 -3.12 -9.36
N GLY A 56 4.72 -2.80 -9.65
CA GLY A 56 5.21 -1.44 -9.58
C GLY A 56 6.41 -1.18 -10.45
N SER A 57 6.93 0.03 -10.33
CA SER A 57 8.19 0.41 -10.95
C SER A 57 8.93 1.42 -10.09
N VAL A 58 10.26 1.39 -10.20
CA VAL A 58 11.15 2.37 -9.60
C VAL A 58 11.94 3.04 -10.71
N VAL A 59 11.92 4.36 -10.71
CA VAL A 59 12.64 5.23 -11.64
C VAL A 59 13.82 5.84 -10.89
N PHE A 60 15.03 5.55 -11.37
CA PHE A 60 16.27 6.12 -10.85
C PHE A 60 16.79 7.14 -11.86
N GLY A 61 16.96 8.39 -11.42
CA GLY A 61 17.73 9.37 -12.19
C GLY A 61 19.21 9.14 -11.93
N TRP A 62 20.00 9.04 -12.99
CA TRP A 62 21.42 8.75 -12.96
C TRP A 62 22.22 9.95 -13.49
N ASP A 63 23.25 10.35 -12.75
CA ASP A 63 24.23 11.32 -13.21
C ASP A 63 25.49 10.59 -13.69
N CYS A 64 25.68 10.56 -15.01
CA CYS A 64 26.79 9.86 -15.65
C CYS A 64 28.14 10.54 -15.40
N ALA A 65 28.15 11.82 -14.99
CA ALA A 65 29.39 12.52 -14.68
C ALA A 65 29.97 12.10 -13.33
N THR A 66 29.10 11.79 -12.36
CA THR A 66 29.50 11.39 -11.00
C THR A 66 29.27 9.91 -10.70
N ASP A 67 28.68 9.18 -11.63
CA ASP A 67 28.32 7.75 -11.56
C ASP A 67 27.42 7.43 -10.34
N LYS A 68 26.41 8.29 -10.12
CA LYS A 68 25.55 8.25 -8.92
C LYS A 68 24.07 8.37 -9.27
N VAL A 69 23.23 7.76 -8.42
CA VAL A 69 21.79 8.04 -8.39
C VAL A 69 21.57 9.43 -7.82
N VAL A 70 20.87 10.28 -8.55
CA VAL A 70 20.51 11.66 -8.13
C VAL A 70 19.03 11.82 -7.81
N SER A 71 18.18 10.88 -8.23
CA SER A 71 16.76 10.87 -7.87
C SER A 71 16.18 9.46 -7.84
N HIS A 72 15.10 9.30 -7.08
CA HIS A 72 14.39 8.04 -6.92
C HIS A 72 12.89 8.31 -6.84
N TYR A 73 12.11 7.65 -7.70
CA TYR A 73 10.65 7.70 -7.69
C TYR A 73 10.07 6.29 -7.79
N SER A 74 9.17 5.95 -6.88
CA SER A 74 8.51 4.63 -6.86
C SER A 74 7.01 4.78 -7.01
N GLN A 75 6.42 3.86 -7.77
CA GLN A 75 4.98 3.70 -7.90
C GLN A 75 4.62 2.22 -7.81
N ALA A 76 3.47 1.90 -7.23
CA ALA A 76 2.96 0.54 -7.22
C ALA A 76 1.43 0.52 -7.19
N ASP A 77 0.82 -0.52 -7.74
CA ASP A 77 -0.63 -0.69 -7.84
C ASP A 77 -1.13 -1.70 -6.81
N ILE A 78 -1.63 -1.21 -5.67
CA ILE A 78 -2.34 -2.04 -4.68
C ILE A 78 -3.84 -2.05 -4.93
N LEU A 79 -4.36 -1.16 -5.79
CA LEU A 79 -5.78 -1.10 -6.13
C LEU A 79 -6.24 -2.39 -6.83
N SER A 80 -5.52 -2.81 -7.87
CA SER A 80 -5.86 -4.01 -8.65
C SER A 80 -5.92 -5.29 -7.79
N PRO A 81 -4.90 -5.65 -6.99
CA PRO A 81 -5.00 -6.84 -6.14
C PRO A 81 -6.04 -6.70 -5.03
N MET A 82 -6.32 -5.49 -4.54
CA MET A 82 -7.41 -5.25 -3.58
C MET A 82 -8.79 -5.41 -4.21
N LEU A 83 -8.97 -4.99 -5.46
CA LEU A 83 -10.22 -5.20 -6.22
C LEU A 83 -10.48 -6.69 -6.43
N ASN A 84 -9.44 -7.45 -6.80
CA ASN A 84 -9.55 -8.91 -6.93
C ASN A 84 -9.89 -9.57 -5.59
N LEU A 85 -9.31 -9.10 -4.49
CA LEU A 85 -9.56 -9.65 -3.15
C LEU A 85 -10.96 -9.32 -2.63
N LEU A 86 -11.40 -8.07 -2.77
CA LEU A 86 -12.66 -7.60 -2.19
C LEU A 86 -13.87 -7.85 -3.11
N GLY A 87 -13.66 -7.94 -4.42
CA GLY A 87 -14.68 -8.26 -5.41
C GLY A 87 -15.56 -7.08 -5.84
N SER A 88 -15.35 -5.88 -5.30
CA SER A 88 -16.08 -4.68 -5.72
C SER A 88 -15.29 -3.40 -5.49
N LEU A 89 -15.43 -2.42 -6.40
CA LEU A 89 -14.84 -1.08 -6.22
C LEU A 89 -15.44 -0.34 -5.02
N ARG A 90 -16.70 -0.63 -4.65
CA ARG A 90 -17.34 -0.07 -3.45
C ARG A 90 -16.58 -0.50 -2.20
N ASP A 91 -16.29 -1.79 -2.06
CA ASP A 91 -15.58 -2.32 -0.89
C ASP A 91 -14.13 -1.83 -0.84
N VAL A 92 -13.47 -1.74 -2.00
CA VAL A 92 -12.14 -1.13 -2.11
C VAL A 92 -12.17 0.33 -1.66
N SER A 93 -13.12 1.12 -2.16
CA SER A 93 -13.29 2.51 -1.74
C SER A 93 -13.53 2.62 -0.23
N CYS A 94 -14.33 1.73 0.35
CA CYS A 94 -14.56 1.69 1.80
C CYS A 94 -13.30 1.30 2.58
N ALA A 95 -12.50 0.35 2.07
CA ALA A 95 -11.25 -0.05 2.71
C ALA A 95 -10.22 1.09 2.74
N PHE A 96 -10.10 1.83 1.64
CA PHE A 96 -9.16 2.96 1.52
C PHE A 96 -9.68 4.27 2.11
N LEU A 97 -10.96 4.37 2.46
CA LEU A 97 -11.52 5.56 3.11
C LEU A 97 -10.82 5.78 4.45
N LYS A 98 -10.08 6.88 4.59
CA LYS A 98 -9.26 7.23 5.78
C LYS A 98 -8.14 6.22 6.08
N ALA A 99 -7.75 5.38 5.11
CA ALA A 99 -6.58 4.54 5.24
C ALA A 99 -5.30 5.40 5.31
N ARG A 100 -4.29 4.86 5.98
CA ARG A 100 -2.93 5.46 6.04
C ARG A 100 -2.03 5.01 4.89
N VAL A 101 -2.61 4.28 3.93
CA VAL A 101 -1.96 3.90 2.68
C VAL A 101 -2.90 4.25 1.54
N THR A 102 -2.35 4.77 0.44
CA THR A 102 -3.11 5.11 -0.77
C THR A 102 -3.16 3.93 -1.74
N PRO A 103 -4.08 3.94 -2.73
CA PRO A 103 -4.16 2.90 -3.76
C PRO A 103 -2.92 2.78 -4.66
N ASP A 104 -2.08 3.83 -4.71
CA ASP A 104 -0.76 3.83 -5.38
C ASP A 104 0.40 3.47 -4.41
N CYS A 105 0.07 2.82 -3.28
CA CYS A 105 1.02 2.26 -2.33
C CYS A 105 1.90 3.28 -1.58
N LYS A 106 1.42 4.52 -1.38
CA LYS A 106 2.11 5.55 -0.58
C LYS A 106 1.56 5.62 0.83
N PHE A 107 2.42 5.79 1.82
CA PHE A 107 1.99 6.03 3.19
C PHE A 107 1.59 7.49 3.37
N VAL A 108 0.40 7.71 3.91
CA VAL A 108 -0.10 9.04 4.26
C VAL A 108 0.43 9.37 5.65
N ARG A 109 1.07 10.53 5.81
CA ARG A 109 1.49 11.02 7.12
C ARG A 109 0.23 11.27 7.95
N GLY A 110 0.16 10.69 9.14
CA GLY A 110 -0.88 11.07 10.09
C GLY A 110 -0.65 12.52 10.50
N GLU A 111 -1.69 13.34 10.38
CA GLU A 111 -1.77 14.64 11.06
C GLU A 111 -1.89 14.44 12.58
#